data_AF-A0A7S1PVR3-F1
#
_entry.id   AF-A0A7S1PVR3-F1
#
_cell.length_a   1.000
_cell.length_b   1.000
_cell.length_c   1.000
_cell.angle_alpha   90.00
_cell.angle_beta   90.00
_cell.angle_gamma   90.00
#
_symmetry.space_group_name_H-M   'P 1'
#
loop_
_entity.id
_entity.type
_entity.pdbx_description
1 polymer ?
#
loop_
_entity_poly.entity_id
_entity_poly.type
_entity_poly.pdbx_seq_one_letter_code
_entity_poly.pdbx_strand_id
1 'polypeptide(L)'
;MARTMVRFSLAAAAVSTVAASVDELALLQSGATVGRADACKCLSWKDVYANHGVECGQGPELTFAGGYRAKPMVGEEFCTKWYERISGNFCTQLHFGEQRDEQWCYVSSECQAATVGGTVGDVKWKLCKPDADTMLGQMSPQQLHEIAVTENKDPGLVFKMAYPVVKKDNEVQNWPGAKACLKRPNGRKCETIKAAQDFGKPLIFDSKDGHPPFGAIIGRKAYESHFTPWFYQTFLDQTTLWKSPFKMNEYTCVHGCSR
;
A
#
# COMPACT_ATOMS: atom_id res chain seq x y z
N MET A 1 -70.39 37.62 -60.53
CA MET A 1 -70.32 37.21 -59.11
C MET A 1 -69.65 35.85 -59.07
N ALA A 2 -68.32 35.78 -58.95
CA ALA A 2 -67.55 35.76 -57.69
C ALA A 2 -67.81 34.51 -56.83
N ARG A 3 -66.83 33.59 -56.80
CA ARG A 3 -66.20 32.93 -55.62
C ARG A 3 -65.59 31.58 -56.05
N THR A 4 -64.27 31.45 -56.19
CA THR A 4 -63.22 31.24 -55.16
C THR A 4 -62.90 29.75 -54.95
N MET A 5 -61.59 29.49 -55.06
CA MET A 5 -60.72 28.35 -54.73
C MET A 5 -61.21 27.39 -53.61
N VAL A 6 -60.77 26.12 -53.50
CA VAL A 6 -59.41 25.70 -53.09
C VAL A 6 -59.14 24.24 -53.51
N ARG A 7 -57.98 24.00 -54.13
CA ARG A 7 -57.35 22.68 -54.28
C ARG A 7 -56.40 22.47 -53.09
N PHE A 8 -56.58 21.38 -52.34
CA PHE A 8 -55.62 20.95 -51.33
C PHE A 8 -54.58 20.02 -51.97
N SER A 9 -53.33 20.46 -51.99
CA SER A 9 -52.16 19.68 -52.40
C SER A 9 -51.70 18.80 -51.24
N LEU A 10 -51.58 17.48 -51.45
CA LEU A 10 -50.85 16.60 -50.54
C LEU A 10 -49.34 16.82 -50.73
N ALA A 11 -48.65 17.25 -49.68
CA ALA A 11 -47.20 17.28 -49.62
C ALA A 11 -46.68 15.92 -49.13
N ALA A 12 -45.79 15.30 -49.91
CA ALA A 12 -45.05 14.11 -49.52
C ALA A 12 -43.96 14.49 -48.48
N ALA A 13 -43.98 13.85 -47.32
CA ALA A 13 -42.90 13.97 -46.34
C ALA A 13 -41.73 13.06 -46.75
N ALA A 14 -40.60 13.66 -47.09
CA ALA A 14 -39.33 12.96 -47.27
C ALA A 14 -38.78 12.58 -45.88
N VAL A 15 -38.67 11.28 -45.61
CA VAL A 15 -37.93 10.76 -44.45
C VAL A 15 -36.45 10.72 -44.85
N SER A 16 -35.68 11.69 -44.37
CA SER A 16 -34.22 11.66 -44.48
C SER A 16 -33.67 10.65 -43.48
N THR A 17 -33.17 9.52 -43.98
CA THR A 17 -32.34 8.59 -43.20
C THR A 17 -30.99 9.24 -42.92
N VAL A 18 -30.77 9.68 -41.68
CA VAL A 18 -29.42 10.00 -41.18
C VAL A 18 -28.73 8.68 -40.88
N ALA A 19 -27.84 8.26 -41.78
CA ALA A 19 -26.93 7.13 -41.53
C ALA A 19 -25.93 7.53 -40.42
N ALA A 20 -25.74 6.61 -39.47
CA ALA A 20 -25.00 6.77 -38.24
C ALA A 20 -23.53 7.21 -38.44
N SER A 21 -23.10 8.21 -37.66
CA SER A 21 -21.70 8.58 -37.45
C SER A 21 -21.34 8.59 -35.95
N VAL A 22 -21.74 7.54 -35.20
CA VAL A 22 -21.57 7.48 -33.74
C VAL A 22 -20.42 6.59 -33.25
N ASP A 23 -19.65 5.93 -34.12
CA ASP A 23 -18.67 4.93 -33.67
C ASP A 23 -17.24 5.47 -33.41
N GLU A 24 -16.78 6.51 -34.11
CA GLU A 24 -15.37 6.91 -34.02
C GLU A 24 -15.06 7.77 -32.77
N LEU A 25 -16.00 8.63 -32.38
CA LEU A 25 -15.91 9.46 -31.16
C LEU A 25 -16.09 8.62 -29.88
N ALA A 26 -16.94 7.58 -29.92
CA ALA A 26 -17.15 6.69 -28.78
C ALA A 26 -15.89 5.85 -28.48
N LEU A 27 -15.21 5.36 -29.53
CA LEU A 27 -13.92 4.66 -29.40
C LEU A 27 -12.81 5.58 -28.87
N LEU A 28 -12.71 6.82 -29.35
CA LEU A 28 -11.73 7.82 -28.85
C LEU A 28 -12.00 8.22 -27.39
N GLN A 29 -13.27 8.38 -27.00
CA GLN A 29 -13.63 8.68 -25.61
C GLN A 29 -13.38 7.49 -24.68
N SER A 30 -13.63 6.26 -25.15
CA SER A 30 -13.30 5.05 -24.39
C SER A 30 -11.79 4.88 -24.21
N GLY A 31 -10.99 5.11 -25.25
CA GLY A 31 -9.52 5.07 -25.17
C GLY A 31 -8.92 6.17 -24.29
N ALA A 32 -9.45 7.41 -24.35
CA ALA A 32 -8.99 8.50 -23.50
C ALA A 32 -9.37 8.30 -22.01
N THR A 33 -10.54 7.70 -21.73
CA THR A 33 -10.95 7.40 -20.35
C THR A 33 -10.19 6.20 -19.77
N VAL A 34 -9.92 5.17 -20.58
CA VAL A 34 -9.06 4.04 -20.20
C VAL A 34 -7.61 4.50 -19.99
N GLY A 35 -7.05 5.31 -20.89
CA GLY A 35 -5.70 5.86 -20.74
C GLY A 35 -5.55 6.74 -19.51
N ARG A 36 -6.57 7.54 -19.17
CA ARG A 36 -6.57 8.40 -17.97
C ARG A 36 -6.77 7.60 -16.67
N ALA A 37 -7.52 6.49 -16.72
CA ALA A 37 -7.65 5.57 -15.59
C ALA A 37 -6.36 4.76 -15.36
N ASP A 38 -5.72 4.30 -16.44
CA ASP A 38 -4.45 3.56 -16.38
C ASP A 38 -3.28 4.45 -15.92
N ALA A 39 -3.29 5.74 -16.27
CA ALA A 39 -2.31 6.70 -15.77
C ALA A 39 -2.25 6.77 -14.23
N CYS A 40 -3.36 6.50 -13.56
CA CYS A 40 -3.45 6.51 -12.09
C CYS A 40 -3.20 5.14 -11.44
N LYS A 41 -2.86 4.11 -12.22
CA LYS A 41 -2.41 2.83 -11.69
C LYS A 41 -1.03 2.98 -11.05
N CYS A 42 -0.82 2.32 -9.91
CA CYS A 42 0.48 2.33 -9.28
C CYS A 42 1.55 1.75 -10.21
N LEU A 43 2.67 2.48 -10.34
CA LEU A 43 3.86 2.06 -11.07
C LEU A 43 4.68 1.08 -10.23
N SER A 44 5.46 0.24 -10.91
CA SER A 44 6.45 -0.62 -10.25
C SER A 44 7.50 0.24 -9.55
N TRP A 45 7.82 -0.08 -8.29
CA TRP A 45 8.82 0.66 -7.53
C TRP A 45 10.17 0.67 -8.25
N LYS A 46 10.66 -0.50 -8.67
CA LYS A 46 11.92 -0.64 -9.42
C LYS A 46 11.90 0.14 -10.73
N ASP A 47 10.78 0.16 -11.45
CA ASP A 47 10.64 0.93 -12.70
C ASP A 47 10.81 2.42 -12.44
N VAL A 48 10.15 2.96 -11.40
CA VAL A 48 10.23 4.37 -11.01
C VAL A 48 11.69 4.83 -10.84
N TYR A 49 12.48 4.09 -10.05
CA TYR A 49 13.88 4.46 -9.80
C TYR A 49 14.81 4.19 -10.98
N ALA A 50 14.46 3.24 -11.87
CA ALA A 50 15.28 2.93 -13.03
C ALA A 50 15.06 3.91 -14.19
N ASN A 51 13.82 4.38 -14.38
CA ASN A 51 13.40 4.98 -15.65
C ASN A 51 12.77 6.37 -15.54
N HIS A 52 12.43 6.87 -14.35
CA HIS A 52 11.65 8.12 -14.21
C HIS A 52 12.39 9.25 -13.50
N GLY A 53 13.73 9.13 -13.37
CA GLY A 53 14.57 10.18 -12.78
C GLY A 53 14.28 10.45 -11.29
N VAL A 54 13.69 9.49 -10.59
CA VAL A 54 13.40 9.58 -9.16
C VAL A 54 14.59 9.08 -8.36
N GLU A 55 15.02 9.87 -7.37
CA GLU A 55 15.90 9.38 -6.33
C GLU A 55 15.11 9.12 -5.04
N CYS A 56 15.33 7.96 -4.41
CA CYS A 56 14.66 7.64 -3.17
C CYS A 56 14.89 8.71 -2.09
N GLY A 57 13.79 9.11 -1.44
CA GLY A 57 13.73 10.17 -0.44
C GLY A 57 13.30 11.53 -0.98
N GLN A 58 13.27 11.72 -2.32
CA GLN A 58 12.67 12.89 -2.94
C GLN A 58 11.13 12.86 -2.87
N GLY A 59 10.54 11.67 -2.80
CA GLY A 59 9.13 11.48 -2.51
C GLY A 59 8.85 11.21 -1.03
N PRO A 60 7.73 10.56 -0.75
CA PRO A 60 7.33 10.26 0.63
C PRO A 60 8.15 9.21 1.38
N GLU A 61 9.07 8.49 0.72
CA GLU A 61 9.74 7.27 1.23
C GLU A 61 10.35 7.44 2.62
N LEU A 62 10.97 8.59 2.86
CA LEU A 62 11.75 8.87 4.08
C LEU A 62 11.13 9.98 4.94
N THR A 63 9.88 10.37 4.68
CA THR A 63 9.25 11.50 5.40
C THR A 63 9.18 11.27 6.90
N PHE A 64 9.02 10.02 7.36
CA PHE A 64 9.07 9.63 8.77
C PHE A 64 10.40 9.96 9.47
N ALA A 65 11.50 10.11 8.71
CA ALA A 65 12.84 10.40 9.21
C ALA A 65 13.33 11.82 8.84
N GLY A 66 12.50 12.67 8.23
CA GLY A 66 12.89 14.01 7.77
C GLY A 66 13.17 14.13 6.26
N GLY A 67 12.69 13.18 5.47
CA GLY A 67 12.75 13.20 4.00
C GLY A 67 14.16 12.94 3.46
N TYR A 68 14.46 13.49 2.27
CA TYR A 68 15.73 13.29 1.56
C TYR A 68 16.98 13.53 2.43
N ARG A 69 16.93 14.46 3.39
CA ARG A 69 18.05 14.76 4.30
C ARG A 69 18.43 13.58 5.20
N ALA A 70 17.50 12.65 5.44
CA ALA A 70 17.72 11.47 6.26
C ALA A 70 18.36 10.30 5.49
N LYS A 71 18.48 10.40 4.16
CA LYS A 71 19.01 9.35 3.29
C LYS A 71 20.38 8.81 3.75
N PRO A 72 21.35 9.62 4.24
CA PRO A 72 22.61 9.08 4.75
C PRO A 72 22.47 8.18 5.99
N MET A 73 21.39 8.31 6.76
CA MET A 73 21.17 7.54 8.00
C MET A 73 20.30 6.30 7.77
N VAL A 74 19.24 6.42 6.98
CA VAL A 74 18.23 5.35 6.81
C VAL A 74 18.13 4.83 5.37
N GLY A 75 18.83 5.45 4.43
CA GLY A 75 18.69 5.15 3.00
C GLY A 75 19.18 3.75 2.63
N GLU A 76 20.14 3.17 3.35
CA GLU A 76 20.60 1.81 3.05
C GLU A 76 19.46 0.80 3.20
N GLU A 77 18.70 0.87 4.30
CA GLU A 77 17.58 -0.03 4.59
C GLU A 77 16.37 0.28 3.72
N PHE A 78 15.91 1.53 3.70
CA PHE A 78 14.64 1.90 3.07
C PHE A 78 14.77 2.15 1.57
N CYS A 79 15.89 2.67 1.08
CA CYS A 79 16.09 2.91 -0.35
C CYS A 79 16.78 1.72 -1.02
N THR A 80 18.06 1.51 -0.71
CA THR A 80 18.92 0.58 -1.46
C THR A 80 18.51 -0.87 -1.28
N LYS A 81 18.08 -1.28 -0.09
CA LYS A 81 17.65 -2.66 0.19
C LYS A 81 16.15 -2.89 -0.08
N TRP A 82 15.34 -1.84 -0.04
CA TRP A 82 13.88 -1.92 -0.16
C TRP A 82 13.33 -1.28 -1.44
N TYR A 83 13.02 0.03 -1.43
CA TYR A 83 12.23 0.69 -2.48
C TYR A 83 12.84 0.54 -3.88
N GLU A 84 14.16 0.70 -4.01
CA GLU A 84 14.87 0.64 -5.31
C GLU A 84 14.93 -0.78 -5.91
N ARG A 85 14.47 -1.79 -5.17
CA ARG A 85 14.61 -3.21 -5.54
C ARG A 85 13.30 -4.01 -5.51
N ILE A 86 12.16 -3.37 -5.30
CA ILE A 86 10.85 -4.04 -5.33
C ILE A 86 10.30 -3.97 -6.76
N SER A 87 9.97 -5.13 -7.33
CA SER A 87 9.38 -5.20 -8.66
C SER A 87 7.88 -4.96 -8.67
N GLY A 88 7.19 -5.25 -7.57
CA GLY A 88 5.77 -4.97 -7.39
C GLY A 88 5.40 -3.48 -7.45
N ASN A 89 4.10 -3.23 -7.53
CA ASN A 89 3.48 -1.90 -7.58
C ASN A 89 2.46 -1.69 -6.45
N PHE A 90 2.57 -2.45 -5.37
CA PHE A 90 1.68 -2.34 -4.23
C PHE A 90 1.98 -1.08 -3.41
N CYS A 91 0.97 -0.58 -2.72
CA CYS A 91 1.08 0.58 -1.84
C CYS A 91 1.75 0.21 -0.52
N THR A 92 2.62 1.11 -0.05
CA THR A 92 3.31 0.99 1.24
C THR A 92 2.80 2.07 2.20
N GLN A 93 3.01 1.83 3.49
CA GLN A 93 2.70 2.76 4.57
C GLN A 93 3.33 4.15 4.30
N LEU A 94 2.50 5.19 4.29
CA LEU A 94 2.95 6.58 4.18
C LEU A 94 3.56 7.07 5.49
N HIS A 95 2.97 6.64 6.60
CA HIS A 95 3.32 7.08 7.95
C HIS A 95 4.02 5.95 8.69
N PHE A 96 5.22 5.61 8.22
CA PHE A 96 6.00 4.50 8.77
C PHE A 96 6.26 4.71 10.27
N GLY A 97 5.92 3.71 11.08
CA GLY A 97 6.09 3.76 12.53
C GLY A 97 5.01 4.52 13.29
N GLU A 98 3.95 4.98 12.61
CA GLU A 98 2.84 5.71 13.24
C GLU A 98 1.51 4.94 13.16
N GLN A 99 0.54 5.33 14.00
CA GLN A 99 -0.78 4.73 14.03
C GLN A 99 -1.72 5.38 13.01
N ARG A 100 -1.29 5.38 11.75
CA ARG A 100 -1.99 5.97 10.61
C ARG A 100 -2.00 4.96 9.45
N ASP A 101 -3.14 4.75 8.80
CA ASP A 101 -3.34 3.65 7.83
C ASP A 101 -3.28 4.08 6.36
N GLU A 102 -2.93 5.34 6.08
CA GLU A 102 -2.73 5.85 4.73
C GLU A 102 -1.56 5.14 4.03
N GLN A 103 -1.82 4.57 2.86
CA GLN A 103 -0.78 4.02 1.99
C GLN A 103 -0.68 4.80 0.69
N TRP A 104 0.49 4.73 0.05
CA TRP A 104 0.78 5.51 -1.14
C TRP A 104 1.59 4.70 -2.17
N CYS A 105 1.60 5.18 -3.40
CA CYS A 105 2.42 4.66 -4.49
C CYS A 105 2.74 5.78 -5.50
N TYR A 106 3.70 5.52 -6.39
CA TYR A 106 3.95 6.34 -7.58
C TYR A 106 2.97 6.02 -8.71
N VAL A 107 2.68 7.01 -9.55
CA VAL A 107 1.77 6.97 -10.70
C VAL A 107 2.33 7.81 -11.85
N SER A 108 1.79 7.64 -13.05
CA SER A 108 2.15 8.49 -14.19
C SER A 108 1.91 9.97 -13.88
N SER A 109 2.74 10.86 -14.44
CA SER A 109 2.54 12.31 -14.37
C SER A 109 1.21 12.75 -14.99
N GLU A 110 0.63 11.95 -15.88
CA GLU A 110 -0.69 12.17 -16.47
C GLU A 110 -1.86 11.87 -15.51
N CYS A 111 -1.59 11.22 -14.37
CA CYS A 111 -2.63 10.96 -13.38
C CYS A 111 -3.20 12.29 -12.82
N GLN A 112 -4.53 12.35 -12.79
CA GLN A 112 -5.30 13.50 -12.30
C GLN A 112 -6.26 13.14 -11.15
N ALA A 113 -6.01 12.02 -10.46
CA ALA A 113 -6.82 11.65 -9.30
C ALA A 113 -6.70 12.73 -8.21
N ALA A 114 -7.80 12.97 -7.48
CA ALA A 114 -7.82 13.95 -6.39
C ALA A 114 -6.88 13.60 -5.22
N THR A 115 -6.40 12.35 -5.14
CA THR A 115 -5.46 11.88 -4.11
C THR A 115 -4.00 12.04 -4.51
N VAL A 116 -3.71 12.61 -5.69
CA VAL A 116 -2.36 12.87 -6.17
C VAL A 116 -1.69 13.92 -5.29
N GLY A 117 -0.46 13.61 -4.86
CA GLY A 117 0.43 14.49 -4.14
C GLY A 117 1.39 15.23 -5.08
N GLY A 118 2.65 15.34 -4.68
CA GLY A 118 3.68 16.05 -5.42
C GLY A 118 4.23 15.30 -6.64
N THR A 119 4.84 16.07 -7.55
CA THR A 119 5.67 15.55 -8.66
C THR A 119 7.07 15.25 -8.16
N VAL A 120 7.65 14.12 -8.58
CA VAL A 120 9.02 13.70 -8.28
C VAL A 120 9.61 13.11 -9.57
N GLY A 121 10.69 13.68 -10.09
CA GLY A 121 11.15 13.34 -11.44
C GLY A 121 10.03 13.55 -12.47
N ASP A 122 9.81 12.56 -13.32
CA ASP A 122 8.76 12.58 -14.36
C ASP A 122 7.45 11.87 -13.94
N VAL A 123 7.32 11.51 -12.65
CA VAL A 123 6.14 10.84 -12.07
C VAL A 123 5.51 11.68 -10.96
N LYS A 124 4.33 11.25 -10.50
CA LYS A 124 3.68 11.78 -9.30
C LYS A 124 3.48 10.65 -8.29
N TRP A 125 3.15 10.97 -7.05
CA TRP A 125 2.64 9.99 -6.10
C TRP A 125 1.18 10.27 -5.76
N LYS A 126 0.47 9.27 -5.22
CA LYS A 126 -0.91 9.44 -4.72
C LYS A 126 -1.14 8.67 -3.43
N LEU A 127 -2.18 9.04 -2.69
CA LEU A 127 -2.79 8.16 -1.69
C LEU A 127 -3.59 7.07 -2.39
N CYS A 128 -3.39 5.83 -1.92
CA CYS A 128 -4.02 4.63 -2.44
C CYS A 128 -5.45 4.44 -1.93
N LYS A 129 -6.27 3.76 -2.72
CA LYS A 129 -7.65 3.46 -2.39
C LYS A 129 -7.88 1.94 -2.28
N PRO A 130 -8.55 1.47 -1.20
CA PRO A 130 -8.85 0.06 -0.96
C PRO A 130 -9.47 -0.72 -2.12
N ASP A 131 -10.31 -0.06 -2.92
CA ASP A 131 -11.08 -0.70 -4.00
C ASP A 131 -10.43 -0.53 -5.39
N ALA A 132 -9.28 0.13 -5.47
CA ALA A 132 -8.62 0.45 -6.74
C ALA A 132 -7.14 0.05 -6.80
N ASP A 133 -6.47 -0.02 -5.65
CA ASP A 133 -5.02 -0.21 -5.57
C ASP A 133 -4.68 -1.47 -4.75
N THR A 134 -3.62 -2.18 -5.15
CA THR A 134 -3.08 -3.26 -4.34
C THR A 134 -2.40 -2.67 -3.11
N MET A 135 -2.96 -2.85 -1.93
CA MET A 135 -2.44 -2.26 -0.68
C MET A 135 -1.88 -3.34 0.24
N LEU A 136 -0.62 -3.20 0.68
CA LEU A 136 -0.04 -4.13 1.66
C LEU A 136 -0.88 -4.17 2.95
N GLY A 137 -1.49 -3.06 3.33
CA GLY A 137 -2.29 -2.95 4.57
C GLY A 137 -3.56 -3.80 4.56
N GLN A 138 -4.01 -4.27 3.39
CA GLN A 138 -5.16 -5.17 3.24
C GLN A 138 -4.77 -6.65 3.20
N MET A 139 -3.48 -6.96 3.05
CA MET A 139 -2.99 -8.33 2.98
C MET A 139 -2.96 -8.95 4.38
N SER A 140 -3.21 -10.24 4.46
CA SER A 140 -2.96 -11.05 5.67
C SER A 140 -1.45 -11.22 5.92
N PRO A 141 -1.02 -11.56 7.15
CA PRO A 141 0.37 -11.91 7.42
C PRO A 141 0.94 -12.95 6.45
N GLN A 142 0.19 -13.99 6.10
CA GLN A 142 0.63 -15.03 5.17
C GLN A 142 0.93 -14.44 3.79
N GLN A 143 0.03 -13.61 3.25
CA GLN A 143 0.23 -12.92 1.98
C GLN A 143 1.43 -11.95 2.03
N LEU A 144 1.63 -11.25 3.14
CA LEU A 144 2.81 -10.39 3.32
C LEU A 144 4.11 -11.20 3.31
N HIS A 145 4.11 -12.39 3.91
CA HIS A 145 5.27 -13.27 3.87
C HIS A 145 5.54 -13.79 2.45
N GLU A 146 4.50 -14.11 1.69
CA GLU A 146 4.62 -14.47 0.27
C GLU A 146 5.22 -13.33 -0.56
N ILE A 147 4.83 -12.07 -0.30
CA ILE A 147 5.47 -10.88 -0.91
C ILE A 147 6.95 -10.81 -0.51
N ALA A 148 7.27 -11.03 0.76
CA ALA A 148 8.66 -11.02 1.25
C ALA A 148 9.54 -12.03 0.50
N VAL A 149 9.02 -13.25 0.31
CA VAL A 149 9.70 -14.32 -0.43
C VAL A 149 9.84 -13.93 -1.91
N THR A 150 8.75 -13.49 -2.54
CA THR A 150 8.71 -13.17 -3.97
C THR A 150 9.64 -12.01 -4.33
N GLU A 151 9.65 -10.97 -3.51
CA GLU A 151 10.49 -9.78 -3.72
C GLU A 151 11.90 -9.95 -3.14
N ASN A 152 12.20 -11.09 -2.50
CA ASN A 152 13.45 -11.33 -1.75
C ASN A 152 13.76 -10.18 -0.78
N LYS A 153 12.85 -9.93 0.16
CA LYS A 153 12.92 -8.83 1.15
C LYS A 153 12.75 -9.33 2.57
N ASP A 154 13.26 -8.55 3.54
CA ASP A 154 13.09 -8.82 4.96
C ASP A 154 11.59 -8.82 5.34
N PRO A 155 11.02 -9.95 5.79
CA PRO A 155 9.62 -10.02 6.19
C PRO A 155 9.33 -9.10 7.38
N GLY A 156 10.26 -8.87 8.31
CA GLY A 156 10.08 -7.91 9.39
C GLY A 156 9.77 -6.51 8.84
N LEU A 157 10.55 -6.06 7.86
CA LEU A 157 10.32 -4.77 7.21
C LEU A 157 9.02 -4.77 6.39
N VAL A 158 8.71 -5.82 5.62
CA VAL A 158 7.42 -5.93 4.88
C VAL A 158 6.24 -5.72 5.80
N PHE A 159 6.28 -6.32 6.99
CA PHE A 159 5.20 -6.22 7.97
C PHE A 159 4.99 -4.77 8.44
N LYS A 160 6.08 -4.04 8.69
CA LYS A 160 6.04 -2.63 9.10
C LYS A 160 5.70 -1.67 7.97
N MET A 161 5.99 -2.05 6.72
CA MET A 161 5.56 -1.32 5.52
C MET A 161 4.08 -1.56 5.21
N ALA A 162 3.45 -2.56 5.84
CA ALA A 162 2.04 -2.89 5.63
C ALA A 162 1.12 -2.23 6.67
N TYR A 163 1.46 -2.28 7.96
CA TYR A 163 0.50 -1.97 9.02
C TYR A 163 0.88 -0.75 9.86
N PRO A 164 -0.11 0.01 10.38
CA PRO A 164 0.11 1.07 11.35
C PRO A 164 0.70 0.53 12.66
N VAL A 165 1.50 1.35 13.34
CA VAL A 165 2.16 1.03 14.61
C VAL A 165 1.53 1.83 15.75
N VAL A 166 1.08 1.14 16.80
CA VAL A 166 0.56 1.75 18.01
C VAL A 166 1.64 2.59 18.67
N LYS A 167 1.30 3.84 19.00
CA LYS A 167 2.22 4.75 19.67
C LYS A 167 2.60 4.20 21.05
N LYS A 168 3.90 4.22 21.36
CA LYS A 168 4.48 3.77 22.64
C LYS A 168 4.36 4.89 23.68
N ASP A 169 3.17 5.12 24.22
CA ASP A 169 2.94 6.04 25.35
C ASP A 169 3.18 5.35 26.72
N ASN A 170 3.25 4.01 26.80
CA ASN A 170 3.64 3.23 28.00
C ASN A 170 4.08 1.77 27.68
N GLU A 171 4.52 1.02 28.70
CA GLU A 171 5.00 -0.38 28.56
C GLU A 171 3.96 -1.39 28.05
N VAL A 172 2.66 -1.13 28.24
CA VAL A 172 1.58 -2.02 27.76
C VAL A 172 1.47 -1.97 26.24
N GLN A 173 1.88 -0.86 25.63
CA GLN A 173 1.78 -0.61 24.19
C GLN A 173 2.97 -1.17 23.39
N ASN A 174 3.84 -1.96 24.01
CA ASN A 174 4.84 -2.76 23.32
C ASN A 174 4.41 -4.23 23.21
N TRP A 175 5.12 -4.99 22.37
CA TRP A 175 4.75 -6.37 22.09
C TRP A 175 4.75 -7.31 23.32
N PRO A 176 5.76 -7.30 24.21
CA PRO A 176 5.70 -8.06 25.46
C PRO A 176 4.45 -7.76 26.31
N GLY A 177 4.08 -6.49 26.46
CA GLY A 177 2.88 -6.05 27.17
C GLY A 177 1.60 -6.58 26.51
N ALA A 178 1.51 -6.44 25.19
CA ALA A 178 0.39 -6.97 24.40
C ALA A 178 0.23 -8.49 24.57
N LYS A 179 1.33 -9.25 24.49
CA LYS A 179 1.31 -10.71 24.72
C LYS A 179 0.83 -11.07 26.13
N ALA A 180 1.26 -10.32 27.15
CA ALA A 180 0.80 -10.56 28.52
C ALA A 180 -0.72 -10.37 28.64
N CYS A 181 -1.25 -9.29 28.05
CA CYS A 181 -2.68 -8.99 28.00
C CYS A 181 -3.50 -10.01 27.22
N LEU A 182 -2.99 -10.52 26.10
CA LEU A 182 -3.66 -11.58 25.32
C LEU A 182 -3.75 -12.89 26.09
N LYS A 183 -2.73 -13.22 26.89
CA LYS A 183 -2.71 -14.45 27.72
C LYS A 183 -3.59 -14.30 28.96
N ARG A 184 -3.55 -13.14 29.61
CA ARG A 184 -4.26 -12.86 30.86
C ARG A 184 -4.79 -11.42 30.83
N PRO A 185 -6.01 -11.20 30.33
CA PRO A 185 -6.62 -9.87 30.32
C PRO A 185 -6.74 -9.32 31.75
N ASN A 186 -6.19 -8.13 31.98
CA ASN A 186 -6.20 -7.48 33.29
C ASN A 186 -6.81 -6.07 33.22
N GLY A 187 -8.14 -6.02 33.16
CA GLY A 187 -8.95 -4.80 33.26
C GLY A 187 -8.37 -3.61 32.48
N ARG A 188 -8.23 -2.47 33.16
CA ARG A 188 -7.73 -1.20 32.59
C ARG A 188 -6.36 -1.30 31.92
N LYS A 189 -5.47 -2.19 32.41
CA LYS A 189 -4.13 -2.36 31.81
C LYS A 189 -4.15 -2.99 30.42
N CYS A 190 -5.26 -3.56 29.97
CA CYS A 190 -5.35 -4.23 28.67
C CYS A 190 -6.39 -3.60 27.74
N GLU A 191 -6.88 -2.40 28.06
CA GLU A 191 -7.88 -1.69 27.26
C GLU A 191 -7.41 -1.41 25.84
N THR A 192 -6.14 -1.02 25.64
CA THR A 192 -5.58 -0.81 24.29
C THR A 192 -5.56 -2.10 23.47
N ILE A 193 -5.31 -3.25 24.12
CA ILE A 193 -5.32 -4.55 23.45
C ILE A 193 -6.75 -4.94 23.07
N LYS A 194 -7.70 -4.74 23.98
CA LYS A 194 -9.13 -4.94 23.70
C LYS A 194 -9.60 -4.02 22.57
N ALA A 195 -9.22 -2.74 22.59
CA ALA A 195 -9.55 -1.79 21.54
C ALA A 195 -8.96 -2.20 20.18
N ALA A 196 -7.73 -2.71 20.14
CA ALA A 196 -7.14 -3.25 18.92
C ALA A 196 -7.88 -4.49 18.40
N GLN A 197 -8.33 -5.37 19.30
CA GLN A 197 -9.16 -6.52 18.91
C GLN A 197 -10.54 -6.09 18.38
N ASP A 198 -11.18 -5.12 19.04
CA ASP A 198 -12.49 -4.61 18.66
C ASP A 198 -12.43 -3.75 17.38
N PHE A 199 -11.29 -3.13 17.07
CA PHE A 199 -11.05 -2.39 15.82
C PHE A 199 -11.04 -3.28 14.58
N GLY A 200 -10.61 -4.54 14.71
CA GLY A 200 -10.71 -5.54 13.64
C GLY A 200 -9.68 -5.42 12.51
N LYS A 201 -9.05 -4.27 12.30
CA LYS A 201 -7.95 -4.08 11.34
C LYS A 201 -6.57 -4.30 12.00
N PRO A 202 -5.50 -4.54 11.21
CA PRO A 202 -4.17 -4.75 11.74
C PRO A 202 -3.61 -3.53 12.47
N LEU A 203 -3.09 -3.74 13.68
CA LEU A 203 -2.29 -2.77 14.44
C LEU A 203 -1.03 -3.46 14.98
N ILE A 204 0.14 -2.91 14.66
CA ILE A 204 1.43 -3.38 15.19
C ILE A 204 1.64 -2.83 16.59
N PHE A 205 1.94 -3.74 17.51
CA PHE A 205 2.55 -3.46 18.80
C PHE A 205 4.03 -3.77 18.63
N ASP A 206 4.85 -2.73 18.61
CA ASP A 206 6.25 -2.86 18.27
C ASP A 206 7.11 -3.31 19.46
N SER A 207 8.31 -3.80 19.19
CA SER A 207 9.31 -4.08 20.21
C SER A 207 9.92 -2.78 20.74
N LYS A 208 10.75 -2.83 21.79
CA LYS A 208 11.37 -1.61 22.34
C LYS A 208 12.35 -0.98 21.36
N ASP A 209 13.16 -1.79 20.69
CA ASP A 209 14.22 -1.39 19.76
C ASP A 209 13.75 -1.32 18.30
N GLY A 210 12.51 -1.71 18.01
CA GLY A 210 11.99 -1.77 16.64
C GLY A 210 12.42 -3.02 15.88
N HIS A 211 13.16 -3.94 16.50
CA HIS A 211 13.51 -5.20 15.88
C HIS A 211 12.64 -6.36 16.38
N PRO A 212 12.46 -7.42 15.59
CA PRO A 212 11.78 -8.64 16.03
C PRO A 212 12.32 -9.17 17.37
N PRO A 213 11.46 -9.68 18.28
CA PRO A 213 10.04 -9.94 18.06
C PRO A 213 9.13 -8.74 18.31
N PHE A 214 8.25 -8.48 17.35
CA PHE A 214 7.08 -7.60 17.48
C PHE A 214 5.86 -8.29 16.88
N GLY A 215 4.66 -7.74 17.03
CA GLY A 215 3.47 -8.41 16.51
C GLY A 215 2.33 -7.49 16.14
N ALA A 216 1.39 -8.02 15.37
CA ALA A 216 0.15 -7.34 15.05
C ALA A 216 -1.06 -8.05 15.67
N ILE A 217 -2.01 -7.25 16.11
CA ILE A 217 -3.35 -7.72 16.48
C ILE A 217 -4.28 -7.42 15.31
N ILE A 218 -5.04 -8.44 14.90
CA ILE A 218 -6.00 -8.38 13.78
C ILE A 218 -7.29 -9.04 14.26
N GLY A 219 -8.23 -8.23 14.72
CA GLY A 219 -9.43 -8.73 15.38
C GLY A 219 -9.07 -9.61 16.58
N ARG A 220 -9.62 -10.82 16.63
CA ARG A 220 -9.32 -11.79 17.71
C ARG A 220 -7.98 -12.50 17.58
N LYS A 221 -7.27 -12.34 16.46
CA LYS A 221 -6.00 -13.03 16.19
C LYS A 221 -4.81 -12.13 16.52
N ALA A 222 -3.71 -12.74 16.93
CA ALA A 222 -2.44 -12.03 17.04
C ALA A 222 -1.31 -12.83 16.39
N TYR A 223 -0.46 -12.12 15.65
CA TYR A 223 0.66 -12.69 14.91
C TYR A 223 1.96 -12.03 15.38
N GLU A 224 3.00 -12.84 15.55
CA GLU A 224 4.34 -12.40 15.91
C GLU A 224 5.24 -12.50 14.69
N SER A 225 5.92 -11.40 14.34
CA SER A 225 7.12 -11.46 13.51
C SER A 225 8.30 -11.72 14.44
N HIS A 226 9.05 -12.79 14.19
CA HIS A 226 10.23 -13.15 14.96
C HIS A 226 11.36 -13.62 14.05
N PHE A 227 12.60 -13.57 14.54
CA PHE A 227 13.74 -14.09 13.79
C PHE A 227 13.65 -15.62 13.67
N THR A 228 14.05 -16.14 12.52
CA THR A 228 14.14 -17.58 12.28
C THR A 228 15.42 -18.17 12.89
N PRO A 229 15.51 -19.50 13.09
CA PRO A 229 16.77 -20.16 13.42
C PRO A 229 17.88 -19.87 12.41
N TRP A 230 17.52 -19.72 11.12
CA TRP A 230 18.47 -19.40 10.06
C TRP A 230 19.12 -18.02 10.26
N PHE A 231 18.35 -17.03 10.70
CA PHE A 231 18.89 -15.70 11.03
C PHE A 231 19.98 -15.80 12.10
N TYR A 232 19.70 -16.46 13.21
CA TYR A 232 20.66 -16.61 14.32
C TYR A 232 21.92 -17.38 13.92
N GLN A 233 21.85 -18.27 12.93
CA GLN A 233 23.01 -18.97 12.38
C GLN A 233 23.82 -18.13 11.39
N THR A 234 23.19 -17.12 10.77
CA THR A 234 23.75 -16.42 9.60
C THR A 234 24.06 -14.94 9.86
N PHE A 235 23.56 -14.33 10.95
CA PHE A 235 23.61 -12.87 11.14
C PHE A 235 25.03 -12.27 11.19
N LEU A 236 26.06 -13.07 11.48
CA LEU A 236 27.46 -12.62 11.41
C LEU A 236 28.00 -12.59 9.97
N ASP A 237 27.46 -13.41 9.07
CA ASP A 237 27.74 -13.37 7.63
C ASP A 237 26.74 -12.46 6.92
N GLN A 238 27.03 -11.16 6.95
CA GLN A 238 26.22 -10.13 6.29
C GLN A 238 26.03 -10.41 4.79
N THR A 239 26.99 -11.03 4.11
CA THR A 239 26.88 -11.32 2.68
C THR A 239 25.78 -12.35 2.43
N THR A 240 25.80 -13.46 3.17
CA THR A 240 24.78 -14.50 3.04
C THR A 240 23.42 -14.01 3.54
N LEU A 241 23.42 -13.23 4.62
CA LEU A 241 22.23 -12.62 5.19
C LEU A 241 21.46 -11.79 4.14
N TRP A 242 22.14 -10.86 3.46
CA TRP A 242 21.53 -9.98 2.47
C TRP A 242 21.31 -10.61 1.09
N LYS A 243 21.82 -11.82 0.85
CA LYS A 243 21.45 -12.65 -0.33
C LYS A 243 20.08 -13.30 -0.17
N SER A 244 19.61 -13.51 1.05
CA SER A 244 18.32 -14.16 1.33
C SER A 244 17.58 -13.52 2.51
N PRO A 245 17.33 -12.19 2.49
CA PRO A 245 16.67 -11.49 3.59
C PRO A 245 15.26 -12.02 3.90
N PHE A 246 14.56 -12.62 2.93
CA PHE A 246 13.27 -13.29 3.16
C PHE A 246 13.30 -14.42 4.19
N LYS A 247 14.49 -14.95 4.52
CA LYS A 247 14.67 -15.99 5.54
C LYS A 247 14.90 -15.41 6.94
N MET A 248 15.07 -14.10 7.09
CA MET A 248 15.40 -13.49 8.38
C MET A 248 14.27 -13.68 9.39
N ASN A 249 13.03 -13.58 8.93
CA ASN A 249 11.85 -13.54 9.77
C ASN A 249 10.76 -14.49 9.28
N GLU A 250 9.90 -14.88 10.20
CA GLU A 250 8.65 -15.57 9.89
C GLU A 250 7.52 -14.99 10.74
N TYR A 251 6.28 -15.21 10.30
CA TYR A 251 5.10 -14.77 11.05
C TYR A 251 4.36 -15.96 11.62
N THR A 252 4.27 -16.01 12.94
CA THR A 252 3.58 -17.09 13.65
C THR A 252 2.32 -16.54 14.30
N CYS A 253 1.19 -17.24 14.15
CA CYS A 253 0.01 -16.91 14.95
C CYS A 253 0.21 -17.37 16.39
N VAL A 254 0.12 -16.44 17.33
CA VAL A 254 0.38 -16.69 18.77
C VAL A 254 -0.89 -16.62 19.63
N HIS A 255 -2.02 -16.17 19.06
CA HIS A 255 -3.29 -16.09 19.78
C HIS A 255 -4.48 -16.13 18.80
N GLY A 256 -5.57 -16.81 19.19
CA GLY A 256 -6.86 -16.77 18.49
C GLY A 256 -6.93 -17.52 17.16
N CYS A 257 -5.91 -18.31 16.80
CA CYS A 257 -5.93 -19.15 15.61
C CYS A 257 -6.37 -20.58 15.93
N SER A 258 -7.11 -21.18 14.99
CA SER A 258 -7.40 -22.61 15.00
C SER A 258 -6.09 -23.39 14.94
N ARG A 259 -5.96 -24.41 15.80
CA ARG A 259 -4.85 -25.37 15.72
C ARG A 259 -5.06 -26.36 14.60
#